data_AF-A0A1V0DJH0-F1
#
_entry.id   AF-A0A1V0DJH0-F1
#
_cell.length_a   1.000
_cell.length_b   1.000
_cell.length_c   1.000
_cell.angle_alpha   90.00
_cell.angle_beta   90.00
_cell.angle_gamma   90.00
#
_symmetry.space_group_name_H-M   'P 1'
#
loop_
_entity.id
_entity.type
_entity.pdbx_description
1 polymer ?
#
loop_
_entity_poly.entity_id
_entity_poly.type
_entity_poly.pdbx_seq_one_letter_code
_entity_poly.pdbx_strand_id
1 'polypeptide(L)'
;MQQKRTLVLIPEDETLTTQAAANYLGVSRQHLVNLLERGEIPFHKVGTHRRVYFRDLLTYEKRRDRNRHEALNRLMQAVDEAGLYDASYTGEA
;
A
#
# COMPACT_ATOMS: atom_id res chain seq x y z
N MET A 1 -16.19 -15.92 23.00
CA MET A 1 -16.14 -16.46 21.62
C MET A 1 -14.69 -16.52 21.18
N GLN A 2 -14.18 -17.69 20.79
CA GLN A 2 -12.78 -17.85 20.34
C GLN A 2 -12.70 -17.33 18.89
N GLN A 3 -11.98 -16.23 18.66
CA GLN A 3 -11.79 -15.72 17.30
C GLN A 3 -10.89 -16.68 16.52
N LYS A 4 -11.45 -17.37 15.51
CA LYS A 4 -10.65 -18.13 14.55
C LYS A 4 -9.88 -17.12 13.69
N ARG A 5 -8.56 -17.04 13.88
CA ARG A 5 -7.65 -16.33 12.97
C ARG A 5 -7.19 -17.29 11.88
N THR A 6 -7.43 -16.91 10.63
CA THR A 6 -6.87 -17.60 9.46
C THR A 6 -5.49 -17.02 9.17
N LEU A 7 -4.49 -17.89 9.11
CA LEU A 7 -3.14 -17.56 8.66
C LEU A 7 -2.97 -18.13 7.25
N VAL A 8 -2.43 -17.34 6.33
CA VAL A 8 -2.11 -17.77 4.97
C VAL A 8 -0.62 -17.57 4.76
N LEU A 9 0.08 -18.63 4.39
CA LEU A 9 1.47 -18.59 3.95
C LEU A 9 1.49 -18.46 2.43
N ILE A 10 2.15 -17.43 1.94
CA ILE A 10 2.33 -17.18 0.50
C ILE A 10 3.84 -17.09 0.26
N PRO A 11 4.41 -17.93 -0.63
CA PRO A 11 5.80 -17.78 -1.04
C PRO A 11 6.05 -16.39 -1.65
N GLU A 12 7.20 -15.79 -1.35
CA GLU A 12 7.54 -14.46 -1.90
C GLU A 12 7.62 -14.44 -3.44
N ASP A 13 7.96 -15.59 -4.03
CA ASP A 13 8.09 -15.79 -5.47
C ASP A 13 6.76 -16.21 -6.13
N GLU A 14 5.67 -16.28 -5.37
CA GLU A 14 4.34 -16.52 -5.92
C GLU A 14 3.92 -15.34 -6.82
N THR A 15 3.28 -15.66 -7.94
CA THR A 15 2.85 -14.64 -8.91
C THR A 15 1.36 -14.38 -8.81
N LEU A 16 0.99 -13.11 -8.61
CA LEU A 16 -0.39 -12.69 -8.51
C LEU A 16 -0.92 -12.12 -9.83
N THR A 17 -2.21 -12.33 -10.07
CA THR A 17 -2.94 -11.62 -11.11
C THR A 17 -3.04 -10.14 -10.75
N THR A 18 -3.28 -9.28 -11.74
CA THR A 18 -3.50 -7.84 -11.47
C THR A 18 -4.70 -7.59 -10.56
N GLN A 19 -5.73 -8.44 -10.59
CA GLN A 19 -6.85 -8.31 -9.66
C GLN A 19 -6.44 -8.69 -8.24
N ALA A 20 -5.75 -9.81 -8.04
CA ALA A 20 -5.30 -10.25 -6.72
C ALA A 20 -4.30 -9.25 -6.10
N ALA A 21 -3.36 -8.76 -6.90
CA ALA A 21 -2.41 -7.72 -6.49
C ALA A 21 -3.10 -6.40 -6.10
N ALA A 22 -4.13 -5.99 -6.84
CA ALA A 22 -4.88 -4.78 -6.53
C ALA A 22 -5.67 -4.93 -5.22
N ASN A 23 -6.31 -6.08 -5.03
CA ASN A 23 -6.99 -6.43 -3.78
C ASN A 23 -6.01 -6.44 -2.60
N TYR A 24 -4.80 -6.99 -2.78
CA TYR A 24 -3.77 -7.01 -1.76
C TYR A 24 -3.34 -5.59 -1.34
N LEU A 25 -3.06 -4.71 -2.31
CA LEU A 25 -2.63 -3.34 -2.04
C LEU A 25 -3.77 -2.40 -1.58
N GLY A 26 -5.02 -2.87 -1.58
CA GLY A 26 -6.20 -2.07 -1.24
C GLY A 26 -6.51 -0.97 -2.25
N VAL A 27 -6.23 -1.19 -3.55
CA VAL A 27 -6.43 -0.20 -4.61
C VAL A 27 -7.31 -0.73 -5.74
N SER A 28 -7.80 0.15 -6.61
CA SER A 28 -8.51 -0.28 -7.81
C SER A 28 -7.56 -1.00 -8.78
N ARG A 29 -8.08 -1.97 -9.53
CA ARG A 29 -7.29 -2.66 -10.56
C ARG A 29 -6.71 -1.70 -11.59
N GLN A 30 -7.47 -0.69 -12.02
CA GLN A 30 -6.99 0.29 -12.99
C GLN A 30 -5.83 1.11 -12.42
N HIS A 31 -5.89 1.49 -11.14
CA HIS A 31 -4.78 2.16 -10.48
C HIS A 31 -3.53 1.28 -10.44
N LEU A 32 -3.67 -0.01 -10.09
CA LEU A 32 -2.54 -0.94 -10.14
C LEU A 32 -1.94 -1.01 -11.54
N VAL A 33 -2.76 -1.18 -12.58
CA VAL A 33 -2.27 -1.25 -13.98
C VAL A 33 -1.47 0.00 -14.33
N ASN A 34 -1.93 1.18 -13.93
CA ASN A 34 -1.20 2.42 -14.14
C ASN A 34 0.16 2.45 -13.40
N LEU A 35 0.27 1.83 -12.22
CA LEU A 35 1.56 1.70 -11.52
C LEU A 35 2.51 0.76 -12.26
N LEU A 36 1.98 -0.37 -12.75
CA LEU A 36 2.76 -1.33 -13.54
C LEU A 36 3.30 -0.68 -14.82
N GLU A 37 2.46 0.05 -15.54
CA GLU A 37 2.84 0.72 -16.80
C GLU A 37 3.82 1.87 -16.59
N ARG A 38 3.82 2.51 -15.41
CA ARG A 38 4.81 3.50 -15.00
C ARG A 38 6.13 2.89 -14.51
N GLY A 39 6.20 1.57 -14.36
CA GLY A 39 7.39 0.89 -13.81
C GLY A 39 7.58 1.05 -12.31
N GLU A 40 6.56 1.51 -11.59
CA GLU A 40 6.60 1.67 -10.12
C GLU A 40 6.69 0.32 -9.41
N ILE A 41 6.09 -0.71 -10.03
CA ILE A 41 6.09 -2.10 -9.55
C ILE A 41 6.49 -2.98 -10.73
N PRO A 42 7.54 -3.81 -10.59
CA PRO A 42 7.91 -4.80 -11.59
C PRO A 42 6.75 -5.76 -11.91
N PHE A 43 6.60 -6.11 -13.17
CA PHE A 43 5.67 -7.15 -13.61
C PHE A 43 6.26 -7.90 -14.80
N HIS A 44 5.73 -9.08 -15.05
CA HIS A 44 6.06 -9.87 -16.23
C HIS A 44 4.78 -10.33 -16.93
N LYS A 45 4.92 -10.81 -18.16
CA LYS A 45 3.81 -11.37 -18.93
C LYS A 45 3.88 -12.89 -18.92
N VAL A 46 2.73 -13.52 -18.70
CA VAL A 46 2.51 -14.94 -18.94
C VAL A 46 1.44 -15.01 -20.03
N GLY A 47 1.88 -15.30 -21.26
CA GLY A 47 1.07 -15.08 -22.45
C GLY A 47 0.70 -13.60 -22.60
N THR A 48 -0.60 -13.30 -22.65
CA THR A 48 -1.13 -11.94 -22.77
C THR A 48 -1.38 -11.26 -21.41
N HIS A 49 -1.34 -12.01 -20.31
CA HIS A 49 -1.70 -11.51 -18.99
C HIS A 49 -0.49 -11.02 -18.20
N ARG A 50 -0.67 -9.92 -17.47
CA ARG A 50 0.33 -9.44 -16.50
C ARG A 50 0.29 -10.28 -15.23
N ARG A 51 1.46 -10.50 -14.66
CA ARG A 51 1.71 -11.17 -13.37
C ARG A 51 2.73 -10.37 -12.57
N VAL A 52 2.51 -10.31 -11.26
CA VAL A 52 3.34 -9.53 -10.33
C VAL A 52 3.81 -10.47 -9.23
N TYR A 53 5.11 -10.49 -8.93
CA TYR A 53 5.59 -11.29 -7.80
C TYR A 53 5.15 -10.68 -6.48
N PHE A 54 4.86 -11.54 -5.49
CA PHE A 54 4.44 -11.08 -4.18
C PHE A 54 5.51 -10.21 -3.49
N ARG A 55 6.80 -10.58 -3.61
CA ARG A 55 7.93 -9.76 -3.12
C ARG A 55 7.97 -8.34 -3.67
N ASP A 56 7.55 -8.15 -4.93
CA ASP A 56 7.56 -6.85 -5.58
C ASP A 56 6.43 -5.96 -5.02
N LEU A 57 5.28 -6.57 -4.72
CA LEU A 57 4.17 -5.90 -4.03
C LEU A 57 4.56 -5.48 -2.61
N LEU A 58 5.20 -6.38 -1.84
CA LEU A 58 5.70 -6.10 -0.49
C LEU A 58 6.70 -4.93 -0.50
N THR A 59 7.61 -4.91 -1.48
CA THR A 59 8.61 -3.84 -1.62
C THR A 59 7.93 -2.50 -1.92
N TYR A 60 6.97 -2.49 -2.84
CA TYR A 60 6.20 -1.29 -3.16
C TYR A 60 5.40 -0.78 -1.96
N GLU A 61 4.69 -1.66 -1.26
CA GLU A 61 3.90 -1.32 -0.07
C GLU A 61 4.76 -0.66 1.01
N LYS A 62 5.90 -1.27 1.35
CA LYS A 62 6.84 -0.71 2.33
C LYS A 62 7.35 0.67 1.92
N ARG A 63 7.65 0.89 0.64
CA ARG A 63 8.07 2.20 0.10
C ARG A 63 6.93 3.21 0.18
N ARG A 64 5.74 2.85 -0.28
CA ARG A 64 4.54 3.70 -0.28
C ARG A 64 4.19 4.16 1.13
N ASP A 65 4.17 3.23 2.08
CA ASP A 65 3.75 3.52 3.44
C ASP A 65 4.78 4.41 4.14
N ARG A 66 6.08 4.19 3.91
CA ARG A 66 7.13 5.09 4.40
C ARG A 66 6.93 6.52 3.90
N ASN A 67 6.77 6.69 2.58
CA ASN A 67 6.55 8.01 1.97
C ASN A 67 5.29 8.69 2.54
N ARG A 68 4.23 7.93 2.79
CA ARG A 68 3.00 8.43 3.39
C ARG A 68 3.23 8.94 4.81
N HIS A 69 3.91 8.17 5.66
CA HIS A 69 4.22 8.59 7.03
C HIS A 69 5.14 9.82 7.04
N GLU A 70 6.15 9.86 6.18
CA GLU A 70 7.03 11.04 6.05
C GLU A 70 6.27 12.30 5.60
N ALA A 71 5.31 12.16 4.69
CA ALA A 71 4.46 13.28 4.27
C ALA A 71 3.55 13.78 5.41
N LEU A 72 2.94 12.85 6.16
CA LEU A 72 2.11 13.20 7.32
C LEU A 72 2.93 13.88 8.42
N ASN A 73 4.13 13.37 8.71
CA ASN A 73 5.02 13.98 9.69
C ASN A 73 5.42 15.40 9.29
N ARG A 74 5.75 15.62 8.01
CA ARG A 74 6.04 16.97 7.49
C ARG A 74 4.85 17.91 7.60
N LEU A 75 3.64 17.41 7.34
CA LEU A 75 2.42 18.21 7.48
C LEU A 75 2.16 18.58 8.94
N MET A 76 2.29 17.61 9.87
CA MET A 76 2.18 17.85 11.31
C MET A 76 3.18 18.90 11.79
N GLN A 77 4.45 18.78 11.39
CA GLN A 77 5.48 19.74 11.74
C GLN A 77 5.15 21.14 11.23
N ALA A 78 4.67 21.27 9.98
CA ALA A 78 4.28 22.56 9.42
C ALA A 78 3.08 23.19 10.15
N VAL A 79 2.13 22.37 10.62
CA VAL A 79 0.98 22.83 11.42
C VAL A 79 1.41 23.33 12.80
N ASP A 80 2.33 22.61 13.44
CA ASP A 80 2.91 22.99 14.74
C ASP A 80 3.72 24.28 14.65
N GLU A 81 4.60 24.40 13.65
CA GLU A 81 5.37 25.62 13.38
C GLU A 81 4.48 26.84 13.09
N ALA A 82 3.32 26.62 12.47
CA ALA A 82 2.33 27.67 12.22
C ALA A 82 1.49 28.02 13.46
N GLY A 83 1.66 27.30 14.58
CA GLY A 83 0.87 27.49 15.79
C GLY A 83 -0.61 27.12 15.62
N LEU A 84 -0.93 26.31 14.61
CA LEU A 84 -2.31 25.93 14.26
C LEU A 84 -2.76 24.63 14.93
N TYR A 85 -1.89 23.99 15.72
CA TYR A 85 -2.22 22.80 16.48
C TYR A 85 -2.83 23.17 17.83
N ASP A 86 -4.14 22.99 17.98
CA ASP A 86 -4.81 23.14 19.27
C ASP A 86 -4.79 21.81 20.04
N ALA A 87 -3.84 21.69 20.97
CA ALA A 87 -3.72 20.53 21.85
C ALA A 87 -4.89 20.36 22.85
N SER A 88 -5.82 21.32 22.92
CA SER A 88 -6.99 21.25 23.80
C SER A 88 -8.20 20.54 23.19
N TYR A 89 -8.16 20.18 21.91
CA TYR A 89 -9.26 19.46 21.26
C TYR A 89 -9.25 17.96 21.59
N THR A 90 -10.14 17.53 22.49
CA THR A 90 -10.30 16.13 22.91
C THR A 90 -11.21 15.29 22.02
N GLY A 91 -11.75 15.84 20.93
CA GLY A 91 -12.78 15.20 20.11
C GLY A 91 -14.16 15.27 20.76
N GLU A 92 -15.21 15.53 19.98
CA GLU A 92 -16.59 15.37 20.44
C GLU A 92 -16.93 13.87 20.49
N ALA A 93 -17.41 13.42 21.65
CA ALA A 93 -17.73 12.02 21.96
C ALA A 93 -19.05 11.56 21.33
#